data_AF-A0A094K7A7-F1
#
_entry.id   AF-A0A094K7A7-F1
#
_cell.length_a   1.000
_cell.length_b   1.000
_cell.length_c   1.000
_cell.angle_alpha   90.00
_cell.angle_beta   90.00
_cell.angle_gamma   90.00
#
_symmetry.space_group_name_H-M   'P 1'
#
loop_
_entity.id
_entity.type
_entity.pdbx_description
1 polymer ?
#
loop_
_entity_poly.entity_id
_entity_poly.type
_entity_poly.pdbx_seq_one_letter_code
_entity_poly.pdbx_strand_id
1 'polypeptide(L)'
;VVYFNGARLLVETPKDPVYSSNGANVTLPCRYRYEPDMESRHKIRIKWSKLREDYTKEQDVLVAIGKTYVAFGDFRGRAHLHQAGRREASLVVSDVRLQDDGKYRCEVIDGLEDESDVVDLRLKGIVFPYQPPRGQYSLNFHEAERVCQEQGAILATFNQLFQAWSEGLDWCNAGWVADGTVHYPIRQPRKPCGGMHLAPGIRSYGPRHRHLHRFDAFCFSSALRGEIFYLDRPAGMTLEEAKQSCQDAGAEIARVGHLYSAWKFLGLDRCDAGWLA
;
A
#
# COMPACT_ATOMS: atom_id res chain seq x y z
N VAL A 1 30.69 -39.81 -20.79
CA VAL A 1 30.76 -38.36 -20.57
C VAL A 1 29.33 -37.85 -20.50
N VAL A 2 28.86 -37.51 -19.30
CA VAL A 2 27.54 -36.87 -19.14
C VAL A 2 27.73 -35.41 -19.51
N TYR A 3 27.22 -35.00 -20.67
CA TYR A 3 27.19 -33.61 -21.07
C TYR A 3 26.17 -32.89 -20.18
N PHE A 4 26.65 -32.25 -19.11
CA PHE A 4 25.91 -31.14 -18.51
C PHE A 4 25.95 -29.99 -19.51
N ASN A 5 25.01 -29.97 -20.45
CA ASN A 5 24.64 -28.74 -21.14
C ASN A 5 23.85 -27.91 -20.11
N GLY A 6 24.56 -27.39 -19.10
CA GLY A 6 23.99 -26.64 -17.99
C GLY A 6 23.60 -25.25 -18.46
N ALA A 7 22.43 -25.14 -19.09
CA ALA A 7 21.84 -23.84 -19.32
C ALA A 7 21.31 -23.31 -18.00
N ARG A 8 21.63 -22.06 -17.72
CA ARG A 8 21.21 -21.38 -16.52
C ARG A 8 19.90 -20.65 -16.78
N LEU A 9 18.87 -20.94 -15.99
CA LEU A 9 17.67 -20.12 -15.92
C LEU A 9 18.02 -18.76 -15.29
N LEU A 10 17.41 -17.69 -15.78
CA LEU A 10 17.56 -16.33 -15.25
C LEU A 10 16.17 -15.68 -15.20
N VAL A 11 15.88 -14.98 -14.11
CA VAL A 11 14.67 -14.16 -13.95
C VAL A 11 15.05 -12.69 -13.90
N GLU A 12 14.31 -11.87 -14.64
CA GLU A 12 14.55 -10.44 -14.79
C GLU A 12 13.30 -9.66 -14.39
N THR A 13 13.46 -8.81 -13.37
CA THR A 13 12.45 -7.85 -12.91
C THR A 13 13.00 -6.42 -12.88
N PRO A 14 12.14 -5.39 -12.90
CA PRO A 14 12.57 -4.00 -12.75
C PRO A 14 13.26 -3.76 -11.40
N LYS A 15 14.28 -2.90 -11.38
CA LYS A 15 14.94 -2.47 -10.14
C LYS A 15 14.21 -1.31 -9.45
N ASP A 16 13.52 -0.48 -10.22
CA ASP A 16 12.69 0.58 -9.69
C ASP A 16 11.28 0.08 -9.33
N PRO A 17 10.63 0.67 -8.31
CA PRO A 17 9.27 0.30 -7.95
C PRO A 17 8.26 0.56 -9.08
N VAL A 18 7.30 -0.36 -9.20
CA VAL A 18 6.13 -0.17 -10.06
C VAL A 18 5.10 0.62 -9.28
N TYR A 19 4.73 1.81 -9.79
CA TYR A 19 3.75 2.66 -9.13
C TYR A 19 2.33 2.41 -9.65
N SER A 20 1.35 2.38 -8.74
CA SER A 20 -0.07 2.27 -9.07
C SER A 20 -0.93 3.13 -8.15
N SER A 21 -2.25 2.99 -8.27
CA SER A 21 -3.25 3.72 -7.47
C SER A 21 -4.43 2.80 -7.17
N ASN A 22 -5.19 3.11 -6.12
CA ASN A 22 -6.32 2.29 -5.70
C ASN A 22 -7.38 2.18 -6.83
N GLY A 23 -7.86 0.96 -7.06
CA GLY A 23 -8.80 0.60 -8.13
C GLY A 23 -8.20 0.47 -9.54
N ALA A 24 -6.92 0.78 -9.73
CA ALA A 24 -6.27 0.65 -11.04
C ALA A 24 -5.92 -0.82 -11.36
N ASN A 25 -5.59 -1.09 -12.63
CA ASN A 25 -4.94 -2.33 -13.03
C ASN A 25 -3.43 -2.10 -13.10
N VAL A 26 -2.63 -3.05 -12.62
CA VAL A 26 -1.17 -2.99 -12.67
C VAL A 26 -0.59 -4.29 -13.22
N THR A 27 0.50 -4.17 -13.98
CA THR A 27 1.31 -5.33 -14.39
C THR A 27 2.63 -5.27 -13.64
N LEU A 28 2.95 -6.35 -12.92
CA LEU A 28 4.24 -6.56 -12.26
C LEU A 28 5.15 -7.32 -13.24
N PRO A 29 6.15 -6.65 -13.83
CA PRO A 29 6.93 -7.26 -14.90
C PRO A 29 7.83 -8.38 -14.37
N CYS A 30 7.81 -9.53 -15.04
CA CYS A 30 8.72 -10.64 -14.80
C CYS A 30 8.96 -11.39 -16.11
N ARG A 31 10.22 -11.42 -16.56
CA ARG A 31 10.65 -12.17 -17.74
C ARG A 31 11.68 -13.20 -17.31
N TYR A 32 11.80 -14.27 -18.09
CA TYR A 32 12.86 -15.25 -17.86
C TYR A 32 13.58 -15.61 -19.15
N ARG A 33 14.82 -16.07 -19.04
CA ARG A 33 15.61 -16.55 -20.18
C ARG A 33 16.60 -17.63 -19.75
N TYR A 34 17.20 -18.29 -20.72
CA TYR A 34 18.25 -19.27 -20.52
C TYR A 34 19.57 -18.74 -21.06
N GLU A 35 20.67 -19.09 -20.39
CA GLU A 35 22.01 -18.84 -20.87
C GLU A 35 22.81 -20.15 -20.89
N PRO A 36 23.21 -20.67 -22.08
CA PRO A 36 22.91 -20.15 -23.42
C PRO A 36 21.44 -20.29 -23.81
N ASP A 37 21.03 -19.56 -24.85
CA ASP A 37 19.64 -19.52 -25.28
C ASP A 37 19.13 -20.91 -25.69
N MET A 38 18.08 -21.40 -25.02
CA MET A 38 17.45 -22.68 -25.33
C MET A 38 15.97 -22.73 -24.96
N GLU A 39 15.31 -23.80 -25.39
CA GLU A 39 13.94 -24.12 -25.02
C GLU A 39 13.90 -25.21 -23.94
N SER A 40 13.08 -24.98 -22.91
CA SER A 40 12.80 -26.01 -21.92
C SER A 40 12.05 -27.18 -22.54
N ARG A 41 12.39 -28.39 -22.08
CA ARG A 41 11.66 -29.62 -22.40
C ARG A 41 10.50 -29.87 -21.43
N HIS A 42 10.43 -29.13 -20.32
CA HIS A 42 9.38 -29.27 -19.32
C HIS A 42 8.34 -28.15 -19.45
N LYS A 43 7.20 -28.35 -18.78
CA LYS A 43 6.22 -27.28 -18.61
C LYS A 43 6.71 -26.35 -17.50
N ILE A 44 7.01 -25.11 -17.85
CA ILE A 44 7.39 -24.08 -16.89
C ILE A 44 6.27 -23.84 -15.90
N ARG A 45 6.63 -23.85 -14.61
CA ARG A 45 5.76 -23.46 -13.50
C ARG A 45 6.19 -22.07 -13.04
N ILE A 46 5.22 -21.17 -12.91
CA ILE A 46 5.42 -19.80 -12.42
C ILE A 46 4.67 -19.68 -11.10
N LYS A 47 5.32 -19.13 -10.08
CA LYS A 47 4.70 -18.83 -8.80
C LYS A 47 4.93 -17.36 -8.47
N TRP A 48 3.85 -16.69 -8.12
CA TRP A 48 3.86 -15.36 -7.54
C TRP A 48 3.45 -15.43 -6.07
N SER A 49 4.25 -14.80 -5.22
CA SER A 49 3.94 -14.64 -3.80
C SER A 49 4.13 -13.19 -3.37
N LYS A 50 3.32 -12.74 -2.40
CA LYS A 50 3.49 -11.45 -1.74
C LYS A 50 4.32 -11.64 -0.48
N LEU A 51 5.41 -10.88 -0.36
CA LEU A 51 6.31 -10.93 0.78
C LEU A 51 5.73 -10.13 1.94
N ARG A 52 5.78 -10.70 3.15
CA ARG A 52 5.56 -9.91 4.37
C ARG A 52 6.76 -9.00 4.63
N GLU A 53 6.52 -7.88 5.32
CA GLU A 53 7.59 -6.93 5.68
C GLU A 53 8.72 -7.57 6.51
N ASP A 54 8.41 -8.61 7.27
CA ASP A 54 9.37 -9.36 8.10
C ASP A 54 10.08 -10.51 7.36
N TYR A 55 9.73 -10.76 6.09
CA TYR A 55 10.23 -11.86 5.26
C TYR A 55 10.07 -13.26 5.87
N THR A 56 9.28 -13.42 6.94
CA THR A 56 9.16 -14.72 7.64
C THR A 56 8.14 -15.64 6.97
N LYS A 57 7.17 -15.06 6.27
CA LYS A 57 6.13 -15.78 5.53
C LYS A 57 5.80 -15.06 4.23
N GLU A 58 5.44 -15.84 3.23
CA GLU A 58 4.92 -15.34 1.96
C GLU A 58 3.46 -15.74 1.82
N GLN A 59 2.65 -14.88 1.22
CA GLN A 59 1.27 -15.19 0.85
C GLN A 59 1.24 -15.56 -0.62
N ASP A 60 0.76 -16.75 -0.95
CA ASP A 60 0.58 -17.14 -2.34
C ASP A 60 -0.40 -16.19 -3.05
N VAL A 61 -0.02 -15.71 -4.23
CA VAL A 61 -0.83 -14.81 -5.06
C VAL A 61 -1.38 -15.57 -6.26
N LEU A 62 -0.49 -16.22 -7.03
CA LEU A 62 -0.85 -16.95 -8.23
C LEU A 62 0.15 -18.08 -8.50
N VAL A 63 -0.35 -19.23 -8.95
CA VAL A 63 0.47 -20.32 -9.49
C VAL A 63 -0.02 -20.67 -10.89
N ALA A 64 0.91 -20.81 -11.83
CA ALA A 64 0.64 -21.19 -13.20
C ALA A 64 1.52 -22.34 -13.67
N ILE A 65 0.99 -23.16 -14.55
CA ILE A 65 1.72 -24.19 -15.29
C ILE A 65 1.30 -24.07 -16.76
N GLY A 66 2.22 -23.67 -17.63
CA GLY A 66 1.87 -23.32 -19.02
C GLY A 66 0.83 -22.19 -19.08
N LYS A 67 -0.32 -22.44 -19.71
CA LYS A 67 -1.40 -21.44 -19.88
C LYS A 67 -2.44 -21.45 -18.76
N THR A 68 -2.43 -22.48 -17.91
CA THR A 68 -3.39 -22.63 -16.82
C THR A 68 -2.85 -22.00 -15.55
N TYR A 69 -3.66 -21.22 -14.85
CA TYR A 69 -3.28 -20.56 -13.61
C TYR A 69 -4.39 -20.60 -12.57
N VAL A 70 -4.00 -20.45 -11.30
CA VAL A 70 -4.88 -20.36 -10.14
C VAL A 70 -4.41 -19.20 -9.28
N ALA A 71 -5.32 -18.28 -8.94
CA ALA A 71 -5.08 -17.21 -7.99
C ALA A 71 -5.57 -17.58 -6.58
N PHE A 72 -4.96 -17.01 -5.55
CA PHE A 72 -5.19 -17.37 -4.15
C PHE A 72 -5.62 -16.18 -3.28
N GLY A 73 -6.20 -16.46 -2.11
CA GLY A 73 -6.64 -15.44 -1.15
C GLY A 73 -7.47 -14.32 -1.76
N ASP A 74 -7.16 -13.09 -1.37
CA ASP A 74 -7.82 -11.87 -1.85
C ASP A 74 -7.52 -11.56 -3.32
N PHE A 75 -6.58 -12.26 -3.97
CA PHE A 75 -6.24 -12.09 -5.38
C PHE A 75 -7.12 -12.92 -6.32
N ARG A 76 -7.97 -13.81 -5.79
CA ARG A 76 -8.94 -14.59 -6.58
C ARG A 76 -9.82 -13.65 -7.42
N GLY A 77 -9.87 -13.90 -8.72
CA GLY A 77 -10.63 -13.10 -9.68
C GLY A 77 -9.97 -11.78 -10.11
N ARG A 78 -8.84 -11.40 -9.52
CA ARG A 78 -8.11 -10.16 -9.85
C ARG A 78 -6.71 -10.39 -10.39
N ALA A 79 -6.07 -11.50 -10.01
CA ALA A 79 -4.73 -11.86 -10.46
C ALA A 79 -4.77 -12.84 -11.64
N HIS A 80 -4.00 -12.56 -12.68
CA HIS A 80 -3.80 -13.43 -13.83
C HIS A 80 -2.41 -13.21 -14.46
N LEU A 81 -1.92 -14.16 -15.24
CA LEU A 81 -0.69 -13.96 -16.01
C LEU A 81 -0.94 -13.10 -17.25
N HIS A 82 0.01 -12.21 -17.55
CA HIS A 82 0.05 -11.47 -18.79
C HIS A 82 0.33 -12.42 -19.96
N GLN A 83 -0.56 -12.46 -20.96
CA GLN A 83 -0.45 -13.38 -22.11
C GLN A 83 0.24 -12.73 -23.32
N ALA A 84 1.45 -12.18 -23.14
CA ALA A 84 2.23 -11.59 -24.23
C ALA A 84 3.55 -12.32 -24.47
N GLY A 85 3.57 -13.21 -25.46
CA GLY A 85 4.80 -13.80 -25.98
C GLY A 85 5.31 -15.05 -25.26
N ARG A 86 6.43 -15.58 -25.77
CA ARG A 86 7.20 -16.65 -25.14
C ARG A 86 8.07 -16.04 -24.04
N ARG A 87 8.21 -16.75 -22.91
CA ARG A 87 9.03 -16.34 -21.74
C ARG A 87 8.50 -15.15 -20.93
N GLU A 88 7.19 -15.01 -20.94
CA GLU A 88 6.47 -14.01 -20.16
C GLU A 88 5.95 -14.65 -18.88
N ALA A 89 6.28 -14.04 -17.74
CA ALA A 89 5.83 -14.47 -16.41
C ALA A 89 5.19 -13.32 -15.62
N SER A 90 4.96 -12.16 -16.25
CA SER A 90 4.40 -10.98 -15.59
C SER A 90 3.01 -11.24 -15.01
N LEU A 91 2.79 -10.73 -13.80
CA LEU A 91 1.52 -10.79 -13.10
C LEU A 91 0.70 -9.54 -13.37
N VAL A 92 -0.55 -9.71 -13.79
CA VAL A 92 -1.53 -8.62 -13.84
C VAL A 92 -2.41 -8.72 -12.59
N VAL A 93 -2.51 -7.62 -11.86
CA VAL A 93 -3.43 -7.45 -10.73
C VAL A 93 -4.43 -6.36 -11.10
N SER A 94 -5.70 -6.74 -11.18
CA SER A 94 -6.82 -5.83 -11.39
C SER A 94 -7.39 -5.32 -10.06
N ASP A 95 -8.06 -4.17 -10.09
CA ASP A 95 -8.71 -3.57 -8.92
C ASP A 95 -7.76 -3.54 -7.71
N VAL A 96 -6.61 -2.90 -7.90
CA VAL A 96 -5.54 -2.80 -6.90
C VAL A 96 -6.07 -2.15 -5.63
N ARG A 97 -5.84 -2.77 -4.48
CA ARG A 97 -6.35 -2.32 -3.18
C ARG A 97 -5.23 -1.72 -2.33
N LEU A 98 -5.56 -0.94 -1.30
CA LEU A 98 -4.57 -0.34 -0.39
C LEU A 98 -3.61 -1.39 0.21
N GLN A 99 -4.15 -2.55 0.58
CA GLN A 99 -3.36 -3.66 1.11
C GLN A 99 -2.50 -4.38 0.07
N ASP A 100 -2.57 -4.03 -1.23
CA ASP A 100 -1.75 -4.66 -2.27
C ASP A 100 -0.34 -4.03 -2.33
N ASP A 101 -0.10 -2.86 -1.72
CA ASP A 101 1.26 -2.27 -1.62
C ASP A 101 2.24 -3.27 -0.99
N GLY A 102 3.43 -3.38 -1.56
CA GLY A 102 4.50 -4.20 -1.04
C GLY A 102 5.26 -4.97 -2.10
N LYS A 103 6.10 -5.91 -1.64
CA LYS A 103 7.01 -6.67 -2.48
C LYS A 103 6.40 -7.99 -2.92
N TYR A 104 6.61 -8.35 -4.18
CA TYR A 104 6.12 -9.57 -4.80
C TYR A 104 7.28 -10.35 -5.39
N ARG A 105 7.37 -11.64 -5.10
CA ARG A 105 8.37 -12.54 -5.69
C ARG A 105 7.78 -13.23 -6.90
N CYS A 106 8.51 -13.17 -8.01
CA CYS A 106 8.29 -14.00 -9.18
C CYS A 106 9.28 -15.16 -9.16
N GLU A 107 8.79 -16.37 -9.04
CA GLU A 107 9.58 -17.60 -9.04
C GLU A 107 9.25 -18.41 -10.30
N VAL A 108 10.27 -18.73 -11.10
CA VAL A 108 10.16 -19.51 -12.33
C VAL A 108 10.87 -20.83 -12.12
N ILE A 109 10.15 -21.93 -12.36
CA ILE A 109 10.60 -23.28 -12.05
C ILE A 109 10.55 -24.15 -13.32
N ASP A 110 11.68 -24.75 -13.66
CA ASP A 110 11.89 -25.68 -14.76
C ASP A 110 12.45 -27.01 -14.23
N GLY A 111 11.56 -27.98 -13.99
CA GLY A 111 11.95 -29.29 -13.46
C GLY A 111 12.50 -29.17 -12.04
N LEU A 112 13.83 -29.22 -11.92
CA LEU A 112 14.56 -29.09 -10.65
C LEU A 112 15.32 -27.77 -10.53
N GLU A 113 15.33 -26.94 -11.59
CA GLU A 113 15.94 -25.62 -11.58
C GLU A 113 14.88 -24.57 -11.24
N ASP A 114 15.20 -23.68 -10.32
CA ASP A 114 14.35 -22.55 -9.94
C ASP A 114 15.18 -21.28 -9.83
N GLU A 115 14.59 -20.17 -10.26
CA GLU A 115 15.14 -18.83 -10.10
C GLU A 115 14.03 -17.85 -9.73
N SER A 116 14.38 -16.81 -8.98
CA SER A 116 13.41 -15.79 -8.58
C SER A 116 14.01 -14.40 -8.49
N ASP A 117 13.18 -13.39 -8.74
CA ASP A 117 13.48 -11.99 -8.43
C ASP A 117 12.22 -11.31 -7.88
N VAL A 118 12.37 -10.10 -7.33
CA VAL A 118 11.32 -9.38 -6.62
C VAL A 118 10.92 -8.12 -7.39
N VAL A 119 9.61 -7.83 -7.40
CA VAL A 119 9.03 -6.57 -7.88
C VAL A 119 8.46 -5.83 -6.67
N ASP A 120 8.79 -4.54 -6.53
CA ASP A 120 8.20 -3.67 -5.51
C ASP A 120 7.01 -2.89 -6.09
N LEU A 121 5.80 -3.15 -5.59
CA LEU A 121 4.58 -2.41 -5.96
C LEU A 121 4.34 -1.31 -4.94
N ARG A 122 4.28 -0.06 -5.38
CA ARG A 122 4.02 1.11 -4.54
C ARG A 122 2.77 1.85 -4.95
N LEU A 123 1.90 2.13 -4.00
CA LEU A 123 0.73 2.95 -4.23
C LEU A 123 1.07 4.42 -4.06
N LYS A 124 0.70 5.22 -5.05
CA LYS A 124 0.65 6.67 -4.91
C LYS A 124 -0.45 7.02 -3.91
N GLY A 125 -0.11 7.82 -2.92
CA GLY A 125 -1.05 8.17 -1.87
C GLY A 125 -0.54 9.28 -0.97
N ILE A 126 -1.23 9.46 0.15
CA ILE A 126 -0.92 10.45 1.17
C ILE A 126 -1.00 9.80 2.55
N VAL A 127 -0.04 10.14 3.40
CA VAL A 127 -0.09 9.83 4.84
C VAL A 127 -0.62 11.05 5.58
N PHE A 128 -1.57 10.81 6.49
CA PHE A 128 -2.10 11.82 7.38
C PHE A 128 -2.11 11.34 8.83
N PRO A 129 -1.82 12.22 9.80
CA PRO A 129 -2.02 11.91 11.20
C PRO A 129 -3.51 11.88 11.52
N TYR A 130 -3.93 10.93 12.37
CA TYR A 130 -5.30 10.82 12.84
C TYR A 130 -5.33 10.81 14.37
N GLN A 131 -6.02 11.80 14.93
CA GLN A 131 -6.32 11.90 16.36
C GLN A 131 -7.84 11.79 16.54
N PRO A 132 -8.35 10.85 17.36
CA PRO A 132 -9.79 10.68 17.53
C PRO A 132 -10.40 11.83 18.37
N PRO A 133 -11.72 12.09 18.26
CA PRO A 133 -12.39 13.19 18.96
C PRO A 133 -12.26 13.15 20.49
N ARG A 134 -12.10 11.96 21.07
CA ARG A 134 -11.91 11.75 22.52
C ARG A 134 -10.56 12.23 23.06
N GLY A 135 -9.64 12.68 22.18
CA GLY A 135 -8.35 13.25 22.55
C GLY A 135 -7.14 12.42 22.11
N GLN A 136 -5.97 13.03 22.32
CA GLN A 136 -4.64 12.51 21.98
C GLN A 136 -4.31 11.21 22.73
N TYR A 137 -3.55 10.33 22.08
CA TYR A 137 -2.99 9.10 22.66
C TYR A 137 -4.02 8.16 23.26
N SER A 138 -5.15 8.01 22.59
CA SER A 138 -6.25 7.20 23.08
C SER A 138 -6.42 5.87 22.35
N LEU A 139 -5.76 5.65 21.19
CA LEU A 139 -5.92 4.44 20.37
C LEU A 139 -4.90 3.36 20.72
N ASN A 140 -5.35 2.16 21.03
CA ASN A 140 -4.46 0.98 20.93
C ASN A 140 -4.24 0.60 19.45
N PHE A 141 -3.38 -0.38 19.16
CA PHE A 141 -3.01 -0.72 17.77
C PHE A 141 -4.22 -1.16 16.93
N HIS A 142 -5.09 -2.02 17.47
CA HIS A 142 -6.26 -2.53 16.75
C HIS A 142 -7.33 -1.45 16.57
N GLU A 143 -7.48 -0.56 17.55
CA GLU A 143 -8.32 0.64 17.41
C GLU A 143 -7.77 1.55 16.31
N ALA A 144 -6.44 1.74 16.22
CA ALA A 144 -5.78 2.53 15.20
C ALA A 144 -5.99 1.95 13.78
N GLU A 145 -5.85 0.64 13.60
CA GLU A 145 -6.20 -0.04 12.34
C GLU A 145 -7.64 0.23 11.93
N ARG A 146 -8.59 0.01 12.86
CA ARG A 146 -10.02 0.17 12.59
C ARG A 146 -10.38 1.61 12.24
N VAL A 147 -9.87 2.62 12.97
CA VAL A 147 -10.22 4.01 12.65
C VAL A 147 -9.63 4.47 11.32
N CYS A 148 -8.44 4.01 10.93
CA CYS A 148 -7.94 4.31 9.58
C CYS A 148 -8.88 3.71 8.51
N GLN A 149 -9.35 2.47 8.70
CA GLN A 149 -10.30 1.83 7.77
C GLN A 149 -11.64 2.58 7.71
N GLU A 150 -12.19 2.97 8.86
CA GLU A 150 -13.41 3.80 8.94
C GLU A 150 -13.23 5.11 8.17
N GLN A 151 -12.01 5.67 8.17
CA GLN A 151 -11.67 6.90 7.48
C GLN A 151 -11.21 6.73 6.01
N GLY A 152 -11.41 5.55 5.41
CA GLY A 152 -11.09 5.31 3.99
C GLY A 152 -9.58 5.17 3.73
N ALA A 153 -8.87 4.63 4.71
CA ALA A 153 -7.42 4.50 4.73
C ALA A 153 -7.00 3.17 5.38
N ILE A 154 -5.69 2.90 5.42
CA ILE A 154 -5.08 1.83 6.23
C ILE A 154 -4.01 2.45 7.12
N LEU A 155 -3.48 1.73 8.11
CA LEU A 155 -2.26 2.19 8.78
C LEU A 155 -1.15 2.34 7.75
N ALA A 156 -0.45 3.46 7.79
CA ALA A 156 0.69 3.72 6.94
C ALA A 156 1.83 2.74 7.26
N THR A 157 2.55 2.27 6.25
CA THR A 157 3.83 1.58 6.46
C THR A 157 4.91 2.59 6.86
N PHE A 158 6.02 2.12 7.44
CA PHE A 158 7.15 3.02 7.74
C PHE A 158 7.66 3.72 6.48
N ASN A 159 7.72 3.01 5.34
CA ASN A 159 8.17 3.59 4.08
C ASN A 159 7.24 4.71 3.61
N GLN A 160 5.92 4.54 3.71
CA GLN A 160 4.95 5.58 3.39
C GLN A 160 5.10 6.79 4.32
N LEU A 161 5.27 6.57 5.63
CA LEU A 161 5.52 7.65 6.59
C LEU A 161 6.84 8.39 6.29
N PHE A 162 7.88 7.66 5.89
CA PHE A 162 9.17 8.24 5.52
C PHE A 162 9.08 9.10 4.27
N GLN A 163 8.39 8.62 3.24
CA GLN A 163 8.11 9.42 2.04
C GLN A 163 7.34 10.70 2.42
N ALA A 164 6.27 10.59 3.21
CA ALA A 164 5.49 11.75 3.64
C ALA A 164 6.31 12.78 4.45
N TRP A 165 7.18 12.32 5.36
CA TRP A 165 8.12 13.19 6.08
C TRP A 165 9.10 13.89 5.13
N SER A 166 9.64 13.16 4.16
CA SER A 166 10.54 13.72 3.14
C SER A 166 9.84 14.78 2.26
N GLU A 167 8.53 14.64 2.08
CA GLU A 167 7.65 15.58 1.38
C GLU A 167 7.14 16.73 2.27
N GLY A 168 7.51 16.76 3.55
CA GLY A 168 7.26 17.88 4.44
C GLY A 168 6.33 17.62 5.63
N LEU A 169 5.86 16.38 5.84
CA LEU A 169 5.06 16.03 7.02
C LEU A 169 5.86 16.29 8.31
N ASP A 170 5.31 17.15 9.17
CA ASP A 170 5.82 17.46 10.50
C ASP A 170 4.69 17.27 11.52
N TRP A 171 4.82 16.28 12.40
CA TRP A 171 3.81 15.95 13.40
C TRP A 171 4.45 15.52 14.72
N CYS A 172 4.13 16.22 15.80
CA CYS A 172 4.75 16.04 17.11
C CYS A 172 4.14 14.91 17.95
N ASN A 173 3.05 14.29 17.48
CA ASN A 173 2.39 13.24 18.24
C ASN A 173 2.86 11.87 17.76
N ALA A 174 3.17 11.00 18.71
CA ALA A 174 3.46 9.60 18.45
C ALA A 174 2.21 8.86 17.94
N GLY A 175 2.35 8.12 16.84
CA GLY A 175 1.27 7.37 16.22
C GLY A 175 1.70 5.97 15.78
N TRP A 176 0.73 5.04 15.77
CA TRP A 176 0.90 3.69 15.24
C TRP A 176 1.13 3.69 13.72
N VAL A 177 1.95 2.75 13.26
CA VAL A 177 2.13 2.39 11.84
C VAL A 177 1.92 0.87 11.65
N ALA A 178 1.82 0.41 10.41
CA ALA A 178 1.29 -0.91 10.03
C ALA A 178 1.99 -2.12 10.68
N ASP A 179 3.29 -2.03 10.99
CA ASP A 179 4.06 -3.11 11.62
C ASP A 179 3.84 -3.21 13.15
N GLY A 180 3.08 -2.28 13.73
CA GLY A 180 2.84 -2.19 15.17
C GLY A 180 3.98 -1.50 15.94
N THR A 181 4.84 -0.77 15.24
CA THR A 181 5.75 0.20 15.85
C THR A 181 5.08 1.57 15.97
N VAL A 182 5.72 2.47 16.72
CA VAL A 182 5.20 3.81 16.98
C VAL A 182 6.27 4.84 16.64
N HIS A 183 5.87 5.85 15.87
CA HIS A 183 6.77 6.89 15.35
C HIS A 183 6.17 8.28 15.47
N TYR A 184 7.00 9.32 15.30
CA TYR A 184 6.53 10.68 15.01
C TYR A 184 7.56 11.44 14.13
N PRO A 185 7.13 12.01 12.99
CA PRO A 185 8.02 12.68 12.04
C PRO A 185 8.27 14.15 12.43
N ILE A 186 9.53 14.55 12.62
CA ILE A 186 9.91 15.94 12.91
C ILE A 186 10.72 16.51 11.76
N ARG A 187 10.22 17.56 11.12
CA ARG A 187 10.93 18.31 10.07
C ARG A 187 11.60 19.55 10.65
N GLN A 188 10.95 20.21 11.61
CA GLN A 188 11.44 21.38 12.33
C GLN A 188 11.66 21.04 13.81
N PRO A 189 12.93 20.84 14.23
CA PRO A 189 13.28 20.53 15.62
C PRO A 189 12.77 21.60 16.60
N ARG A 190 12.11 21.17 17.67
CA ARG A 190 11.53 22.08 18.69
C ARG A 190 11.47 21.42 20.06
N LYS A 191 11.52 22.23 21.12
CA LYS A 191 11.56 21.76 22.52
C LYS A 191 10.53 20.68 22.87
N PRO A 192 9.22 20.82 22.56
CA PRO A 192 8.23 19.81 22.94
C PRO A 192 8.34 18.50 22.14
N CYS A 193 9.13 18.47 21.05
CA CYS A 193 9.15 17.37 20.09
C CYS A 193 10.55 16.74 19.98
N GLY A 194 11.15 16.43 21.13
CA GLY A 194 12.48 15.82 21.23
C GLY A 194 13.64 16.80 21.39
N GLY A 195 13.40 18.11 21.37
CA GLY A 195 14.43 19.13 21.62
C GLY A 195 14.93 19.84 20.36
N MET A 196 15.51 21.03 20.56
CA MET A 196 15.97 21.90 19.45
C MET A 196 17.30 21.46 18.82
N HIS A 197 18.06 20.59 19.50
CA HIS A 197 19.40 20.18 19.08
C HIS A 197 19.44 18.86 18.31
N LEU A 198 18.30 18.20 18.13
CA LEU A 198 18.22 16.99 17.32
C LEU A 198 18.04 17.34 15.84
N ALA A 199 18.71 16.59 14.95
CA ALA A 199 18.50 16.71 13.51
C ALA A 199 17.07 16.31 13.11
N PRO A 200 16.49 16.88 12.03
CA PRO A 200 15.22 16.42 11.47
C PRO A 200 15.22 14.90 11.23
N GLY A 201 14.07 14.27 11.45
CA GLY A 201 13.93 12.83 11.22
C GLY A 201 12.68 12.25 11.87
N ILE A 202 12.45 10.98 11.58
CA ILE A 202 11.38 10.20 12.20
C ILE A 202 11.90 9.63 13.50
N ARG A 203 11.24 9.98 14.60
CA ARG A 203 11.54 9.45 15.92
C ARG A 203 10.75 8.17 16.13
N SER A 204 11.38 7.19 16.77
CA SER A 204 10.80 5.87 16.98
C SER A 204 10.74 5.53 18.46
N TYR A 205 9.60 5.02 18.89
CA TYR A 205 9.46 4.28 20.15
C TYR A 205 9.59 2.77 19.92
N GLY A 206 9.76 2.31 18.68
CA GLY A 206 9.88 0.90 18.32
C GLY A 206 8.58 0.11 18.56
N PRO A 207 8.66 -1.23 18.63
CA PRO A 207 7.51 -2.09 18.88
C PRO A 207 6.89 -1.78 20.25
N ARG A 208 5.56 -1.66 20.32
CA ARG A 208 4.81 -1.38 21.56
C ARG A 208 3.74 -2.46 21.78
N HIS A 209 3.26 -2.61 23.01
CA HIS A 209 2.24 -3.60 23.33
C HIS A 209 0.90 -3.23 22.70
N ARG A 210 0.45 -4.02 21.71
CA ARG A 210 -0.68 -3.72 20.82
C ARG A 210 -2.03 -3.49 21.54
N HIS A 211 -2.21 -4.06 22.74
CA HIS A 211 -3.45 -3.92 23.52
C HIS A 211 -3.37 -2.89 24.67
N LEU A 212 -2.17 -2.61 25.19
CA LEU A 212 -2.02 -1.88 26.46
C LEU A 212 -1.58 -0.44 26.23
N HIS A 213 -0.68 -0.23 25.28
CA HIS A 213 -0.20 1.11 24.96
C HIS A 213 -1.19 1.82 24.05
N ARG A 214 -1.26 3.14 24.20
CA ARG A 214 -2.17 4.00 23.46
C ARG A 214 -1.42 5.18 22.85
N PHE A 215 -1.74 5.48 21.58
CA PHE A 215 -1.11 6.51 20.75
C PHE A 215 -2.15 7.08 19.77
N ASP A 216 -1.72 7.97 18.88
CA ASP A 216 -2.49 8.38 17.70
C ASP A 216 -2.27 7.35 16.56
N ALA A 217 -2.66 7.67 15.33
CA ALA A 217 -2.39 6.83 14.17
C ALA A 217 -1.82 7.65 13.00
N PHE A 218 -0.97 7.02 12.18
CA PHE A 218 -0.69 7.52 10.84
C PHE A 218 -1.43 6.66 9.83
N CYS A 219 -2.39 7.26 9.15
CA CYS A 219 -3.20 6.58 8.14
C CYS A 219 -2.69 6.92 6.74
N PHE A 220 -2.73 5.94 5.83
CA PHE A 220 -2.42 6.08 4.42
C PHE A 220 -3.68 5.88 3.58
N SER A 221 -3.97 6.85 2.72
CA SER A 221 -4.98 6.71 1.66
C SER A 221 -4.33 6.89 0.30
N SER A 222 -4.94 6.33 -0.74
CA SER A 222 -4.47 6.44 -2.13
C SER A 222 -5.35 7.40 -2.92
N ALA A 223 -4.95 7.69 -4.16
CA ALA A 223 -5.79 8.41 -5.09
C ALA A 223 -7.18 7.75 -5.20
N LEU A 224 -8.20 8.59 -5.27
CA LEU A 224 -9.59 8.17 -5.19
C LEU A 224 -10.09 7.63 -6.52
N ARG A 225 -11.05 6.71 -6.43
CA ARG A 225 -11.84 6.28 -7.56
C ARG A 225 -13.16 7.07 -7.55
N GLY A 226 -13.18 8.18 -8.27
CA GLY A 226 -14.33 9.08 -8.34
C GLY A 226 -13.94 10.53 -8.09
N GLU A 227 -14.93 11.35 -7.78
CA GLU A 227 -14.77 12.79 -7.58
C GLU A 227 -15.21 13.18 -6.17
N ILE A 228 -14.57 14.21 -5.62
CA ILE A 228 -15.00 14.87 -4.39
C ILE A 228 -15.40 16.29 -4.74
N PHE A 229 -16.56 16.69 -4.27
CA PHE A 229 -17.11 18.02 -4.47
C PHE A 229 -17.79 18.51 -3.20
N TYR A 230 -17.89 19.84 -3.08
CA TYR A 230 -18.66 20.49 -2.03
C TYR A 230 -20.10 20.70 -2.50
N LEU A 231 -21.05 20.47 -1.62
CA LEU A 231 -22.43 20.91 -1.84
C LEU A 231 -22.57 22.37 -1.42
N ASP A 232 -23.11 23.21 -2.30
CA ASP A 232 -23.44 24.60 -1.99
C ASP A 232 -24.78 24.63 -1.25
N ARG A 233 -24.73 24.58 0.08
CA ARG A 233 -25.89 24.43 0.98
C ARG A 233 -25.77 25.38 2.19
N PRO A 234 -26.90 25.74 2.84
CA PRO A 234 -26.90 26.66 3.98
C PRO A 234 -25.99 26.18 5.11
N ALA A 235 -25.28 27.11 5.74
CA ALA A 235 -24.50 26.82 6.94
C ALA A 235 -25.42 26.35 8.09
N GLY A 236 -24.89 25.54 8.99
CA GLY A 236 -25.57 25.14 10.23
C GLY A 236 -26.36 23.83 10.17
N MET A 237 -26.18 23.01 9.13
CA MET A 237 -26.73 21.65 9.09
C MET A 237 -26.07 20.75 10.14
N THR A 238 -26.81 19.74 10.61
CA THR A 238 -26.31 18.63 11.42
C THR A 238 -25.60 17.58 10.55
N LEU A 239 -24.83 16.67 11.17
CA LEU A 239 -24.16 15.57 10.45
C LEU A 239 -25.15 14.70 9.67
N GLU A 240 -26.34 14.43 10.23
CA GLU A 240 -27.35 13.59 9.57
C GLU A 240 -28.00 14.31 8.38
N GLU A 241 -28.28 15.62 8.49
CA GLU A 241 -28.75 16.43 7.36
C GLU A 241 -27.69 16.53 6.25
N ALA A 242 -26.41 16.61 6.61
CA ALA A 242 -25.31 16.60 5.64
C ALA A 242 -25.21 15.27 4.90
N LYS A 243 -25.32 14.14 5.62
CA LYS A 243 -25.37 12.79 5.03
C LYS A 243 -26.54 12.66 4.05
N GLN A 244 -27.73 13.10 4.47
CA GLN A 244 -28.92 13.07 3.62
C GLN A 244 -28.73 13.93 2.38
N SER A 245 -28.15 15.13 2.53
CA SER A 245 -27.87 16.03 1.40
C SER A 245 -26.89 15.42 0.38
N CYS A 246 -25.88 14.68 0.84
CA CYS A 246 -25.00 13.91 -0.05
C CYS A 246 -25.77 12.81 -0.77
N GLN A 247 -26.62 12.05 -0.06
CA GLN A 247 -27.43 10.99 -0.65
C GLN A 247 -28.42 11.52 -1.70
N ASP A 248 -29.08 12.65 -1.42
CA ASP A 248 -30.01 13.31 -2.34
C ASP A 248 -29.30 13.77 -3.63
N ALA A 249 -28.00 14.02 -3.56
CA ALA A 249 -27.14 14.33 -4.71
C ALA A 249 -26.53 13.09 -5.40
N GLY A 250 -26.93 11.87 -4.99
CA GLY A 250 -26.39 10.62 -5.53
C GLY A 250 -24.95 10.33 -5.09
N ALA A 251 -24.50 10.91 -3.98
CA ALA A 251 -23.17 10.77 -3.42
C ALA A 251 -23.20 10.25 -1.98
N GLU A 252 -22.02 9.93 -1.43
CA GLU A 252 -21.83 9.63 -0.02
C GLU A 252 -21.04 10.74 0.67
N ILE A 253 -21.24 10.91 1.97
CA ILE A 253 -20.45 11.87 2.74
C ILE A 253 -18.97 11.44 2.73
N ALA A 254 -18.08 12.39 2.48
CA ALA A 254 -16.65 12.11 2.41
C ALA A 254 -16.08 11.74 3.80
N ARG A 255 -15.05 10.90 3.81
CA ARG A 255 -14.26 10.54 4.99
C ARG A 255 -13.00 11.40 5.07
N VAL A 256 -12.29 11.37 6.20
CA VAL A 256 -11.03 12.13 6.35
C VAL A 256 -9.99 11.71 5.29
N GLY A 257 -9.83 10.42 5.01
CA GLY A 257 -8.90 9.95 3.98
C GLY A 257 -9.28 10.42 2.57
N HIS A 258 -10.57 10.51 2.27
CA HIS A 258 -11.08 11.09 1.02
C HIS A 258 -10.62 12.54 0.87
N LEU A 259 -10.76 13.36 1.91
CA LEU A 259 -10.37 14.77 1.88
C LEU A 259 -8.86 14.95 1.67
N TYR A 260 -8.02 14.20 2.40
CA TYR A 260 -6.56 14.24 2.21
C TYR A 260 -6.15 13.85 0.79
N SER A 261 -6.77 12.82 0.21
CA SER A 261 -6.52 12.44 -1.18
C SER A 261 -6.97 13.52 -2.16
N ALA A 262 -8.10 14.18 -1.92
CA ALA A 262 -8.58 15.30 -2.74
C ALA A 262 -7.57 16.48 -2.74
N TRP A 263 -7.06 16.85 -1.57
CA TRP A 263 -6.05 17.90 -1.43
C TRP A 263 -4.79 17.58 -2.20
N LYS A 264 -4.30 16.34 -2.10
CA LYS A 264 -3.05 15.92 -2.75
C LYS A 264 -3.17 15.79 -4.26
N PHE A 265 -4.27 15.21 -4.76
CA PHE A 265 -4.36 14.78 -6.16
C PHE A 265 -5.32 15.59 -7.02
N LEU A 266 -6.30 16.28 -6.42
CA LEU A 266 -7.32 17.05 -7.15
C LEU A 266 -7.18 18.56 -6.95
N GLY A 267 -6.26 19.01 -6.10
CA GLY A 267 -6.06 20.43 -5.82
C GLY A 267 -7.25 21.09 -5.13
N LEU A 268 -8.04 20.31 -4.38
CA LEU A 268 -9.27 20.76 -3.73
C LEU A 268 -8.98 21.66 -2.50
N ASP A 269 -8.41 22.84 -2.71
CA ASP A 269 -7.96 23.73 -1.64
C ASP A 269 -9.07 24.70 -1.17
N ARG A 270 -10.10 24.16 -0.49
CA ARG A 270 -11.10 24.97 0.22
C ARG A 270 -10.89 24.88 1.73
N CYS A 271 -10.90 26.04 2.37
CA CYS A 271 -10.74 26.21 3.83
C CYS A 271 -12.08 26.49 4.53
N ASP A 272 -13.17 25.89 4.06
CA ASP A 272 -14.48 26.01 4.68
C ASP A 272 -14.72 24.82 5.61
N ALA A 273 -15.27 25.07 6.80
CA ALA A 273 -15.65 23.99 7.71
C ALA A 273 -16.82 23.18 7.14
N GLY A 274 -16.75 21.86 7.25
CA GLY A 274 -17.78 20.95 6.74
C GLY A 274 -17.81 19.62 7.49
N TRP A 275 -18.86 18.84 7.24
CA TRP A 275 -19.04 17.51 7.84
C TRP A 275 -18.29 16.43 7.06
N LEU A 276 -17.69 15.50 7.80
CA LEU A 276 -17.09 14.26 7.29
C LEU A 276 -17.66 13.08 8.08
N ALA A 277 -17.61 11.89 7.48
CA ALA A 277 -18.03 10.62 8.10
C ALA A 277 -17.12 10.16 9.25
#